data_AF-A0A416DUC7-F1
#
_entry.id   AF-A0A416DUC7-F1
#
_cell.length_a   1.000
_cell.length_b   1.000
_cell.length_c   1.000
_cell.angle_alpha   90.00
_cell.angle_beta   90.00
_cell.angle_gamma   90.00
#
_symmetry.space_group_name_H-M   'P 1'
#
loop_
_entity.id
_entity.type
_entity.pdbx_description
1 polymer ?
#
loop_
_entity_poly.entity_id
_entity_poly.type
_entity_poly.pdbx_seq_one_letter_code
_entity_poly.pdbx_strand_id
1 'polypeptide(L)'
;MLYKLRTGDVILCENKPLNQTNAYLIVYDADNGLGLWCLGCGEALGFYGDDIEKMKTDILNKDFLNIQSVIPKELISEYLNNHYKLAFPVKAHDGFHELNIVIELGE
;
A
#
# COMPACT_ATOMS: atom_id res chain seq x y z
N MET A 1 0.47 -17.08 -4.44
CA MET A 1 -0.95 -16.64 -4.46
C MET A 1 -1.05 -15.30 -5.20
N LEU A 2 -2.02 -15.12 -6.11
CA LEU A 2 -2.23 -13.83 -6.78
C LEU A 2 -3.07 -12.89 -5.90
N TYR A 3 -2.64 -11.64 -5.77
CA TYR A 3 -3.35 -10.61 -5.00
C TYR A 3 -3.48 -9.31 -5.82
N LYS A 4 -4.68 -8.73 -5.89
CA LYS A 4 -4.93 -7.41 -6.52
C LYS A 4 -4.78 -6.33 -5.45
N LEU A 5 -3.77 -5.47 -5.61
CA LEU A 5 -3.52 -4.35 -4.70
C LEU A 5 -4.70 -3.36 -4.71
N ARG A 6 -5.01 -2.77 -3.55
CA ARG A 6 -6.09 -1.78 -3.39
C ARG A 6 -5.60 -0.57 -2.60
N THR A 7 -6.18 0.59 -2.86
CA THR A 7 -5.93 1.78 -2.02
C THR A 7 -6.33 1.46 -0.58
N GLY A 8 -5.45 1.84 0.35
CA GLY A 8 -5.52 1.51 1.77
C GLY A 8 -4.73 0.26 2.17
N ASP A 9 -4.37 -0.63 1.23
CA ASP A 9 -3.50 -1.75 1.55
C ASP A 9 -2.09 -1.25 1.91
N VAL A 10 -1.42 -1.98 2.81
CA VAL A 10 -0.03 -1.74 3.15
C VAL A 10 0.83 -2.82 2.53
N ILE A 11 1.85 -2.41 1.77
CA ILE A 11 2.85 -3.31 1.23
C ILE A 11 4.09 -3.30 2.14
N LEU A 12 4.53 -4.48 2.55
CA LEU A 12 5.81 -4.69 3.22
C LEU A 12 6.82 -5.08 2.15
N CYS A 13 7.89 -4.31 2.01
CA CYS A 13 8.90 -4.58 0.99
C CYS A 13 10.31 -4.23 1.46
N GLU A 14 11.28 -4.91 0.85
CA GLU A 14 12.69 -4.54 0.97
C GLU A 14 12.96 -3.42 -0.04
N ASN A 15 13.34 -2.25 0.46
CA ASN A 15 13.80 -1.12 -0.34
C ASN A 15 15.31 -1.26 -0.53
N LYS A 16 15.71 -1.84 -1.67
CA LYS A 16 17.13 -2.09 -1.96
C LYS A 16 17.96 -0.80 -2.01
N PRO A 17 17.52 0.30 -2.67
CA PRO A 17 18.26 1.56 -2.68
C PRO A 17 18.60 2.10 -1.29
N LEU A 18 17.71 1.93 -0.31
CA LEU A 18 17.91 2.40 1.06
C LEU A 18 18.46 1.32 2.01
N ASN A 19 18.65 0.09 1.52
CA ASN A 19 19.09 -1.07 2.30
C ASN A 19 18.30 -1.28 3.61
N GLN A 20 16.97 -1.23 3.53
CA GLN A 20 16.08 -1.38 4.68
C GLN A 20 14.74 -2.00 4.25
N THR A 21 13.99 -2.53 5.22
CA THR A 21 12.61 -2.96 5.03
C THR A 21 11.67 -1.81 5.38
N ASN A 22 10.74 -1.49 4.49
CA ASN A 22 9.75 -0.45 4.68
C ASN A 22 8.33 -1.02 4.56
N ALA A 23 7.40 -0.35 5.23
CA ALA A 23 5.97 -0.53 5.01
C ALA A 23 5.44 0.72 4.32
N TYR A 24 4.82 0.54 3.16
CA TYR A 24 4.19 1.63 2.41
C TYR A 24 2.68 1.47 2.37
N LEU A 25 1.96 2.51 2.76
CA LEU A 25 0.53 2.62 2.55
C LEU A 25 0.27 3.06 1.11
N ILE A 26 -0.57 2.32 0.41
CA ILE A 26 -1.07 2.77 -0.91
C ILE A 26 -2.15 3.80 -0.68
N VAL A 27 -1.91 5.03 -1.14
CA VAL A 27 -2.80 6.17 -0.95
C VAL A 27 -3.32 6.69 -2.30
N TYR A 28 -4.48 7.34 -2.25
CA TYR A 28 -4.94 8.24 -3.30
C TYR A 28 -5.16 9.60 -2.66
N ASP A 29 -4.47 10.61 -3.15
CA ASP A 29 -4.60 12.00 -2.77
C ASP A 29 -5.31 12.77 -3.91
N ALA A 30 -6.22 13.68 -3.57
CA ALA A 30 -7.00 14.37 -4.60
C ALA A 30 -6.17 15.33 -5.46
N ASP A 31 -5.09 15.89 -4.90
CA ASP A 31 -4.23 16.85 -5.58
C ASP A 31 -3.07 16.14 -6.31
N ASN A 32 -2.59 15.03 -5.77
CA ASN A 32 -1.38 14.33 -6.23
C ASN A 32 -1.63 12.94 -6.84
N GLY A 33 -2.86 12.43 -6.80
CA GLY A 33 -3.26 11.11 -7.31
C GLY A 33 -2.73 9.94 -6.46
N LEU A 34 -2.43 8.81 -7.12
CA LEU A 34 -1.94 7.61 -6.44
C LEU A 34 -0.53 7.80 -5.88
N GLY A 35 -0.25 7.23 -4.72
CA GLY A 35 1.05 7.34 -4.07
C GLY A 35 1.38 6.18 -3.13
N LEU A 36 2.64 6.14 -2.71
CA LEU A 36 3.15 5.23 -1.69
C LEU A 36 3.70 6.05 -0.52
N TRP A 37 3.09 5.93 0.66
CA TRP A 37 3.50 6.65 1.87
C TRP A 37 4.19 5.73 2.86
N CYS A 38 5.41 6.08 3.25
CA CYS A 38 6.17 5.31 4.22
C CYS A 38 5.54 5.45 5.61
N LEU A 39 5.09 4.34 6.20
CA LEU A 39 4.54 4.35 7.56
C LEU A 39 5.60 4.63 8.64
N GLY A 40 6.88 4.44 8.33
CA GLY A 40 7.99 4.65 9.27
C GLY A 40 8.39 6.12 9.44
N CYS A 41 8.49 6.88 8.34
CA CYS A 41 8.92 8.28 8.37
C CYS A 41 7.82 9.28 7.96
N GLY A 42 6.68 8.81 7.45
CA GLY A 42 5.60 9.65 6.95
C GLY A 42 5.85 10.28 5.58
N GLU A 43 7.02 10.09 4.98
CA GLU A 43 7.33 10.63 3.66
C GLU A 43 6.70 9.80 2.54
N ALA A 44 6.24 10.50 1.49
CA ALA A 44 5.86 9.86 0.25
C ALA A 44 7.12 9.38 -0.47
N LEU A 45 7.20 8.08 -0.78
CA LEU A 45 8.22 7.55 -1.67
C LEU A 45 8.07 8.15 -3.08
N GLY A 46 6.82 8.41 -3.47
CA GLY A 46 6.46 9.11 -4.69
C GLY A 46 4.95 9.25 -4.81
N PHE A 47 4.54 10.29 -5.54
CA PHE A 47 3.21 10.41 -6.10
C PHE A 47 3.29 10.11 -7.59
N TYR A 48 2.49 9.16 -8.03
CA TYR A 48 2.40 8.68 -9.39
C TYR A 48 1.30 9.41 -10.18
N GLY A 49 0.44 10.20 -9.53
CA GLY A 49 -0.69 10.83 -10.20
C GLY A 49 -1.64 9.76 -10.75
N ASP A 50 -1.95 9.88 -12.04
CA ASP A 50 -2.71 8.89 -12.81
C ASP A 50 -1.82 7.85 -13.51
N ASP A 51 -0.49 7.90 -13.31
CA ASP A 51 0.47 6.98 -13.95
C ASP A 51 0.58 5.65 -13.19
N ILE A 52 -0.50 4.86 -13.30
CA ILE A 52 -0.61 3.52 -12.71
C ILE A 52 0.47 2.59 -13.25
N GLU A 53 0.91 2.75 -14.51
CA GLU A 53 1.91 1.87 -15.11
C GLU A 53 3.31 2.11 -14.54
N LYS A 54 3.68 3.36 -14.25
CA LYS A 54 4.91 3.66 -13.52
C LYS A 54 4.86 3.10 -12.10
N MET A 55 3.75 3.32 -11.39
CA MET A 55 3.56 2.75 -10.05
C MET A 55 3.70 1.23 -10.05
N LYS A 56 3.07 0.57 -11.02
CA LYS A 56 3.17 -0.87 -11.24
C LYS A 56 4.60 -1.30 -11.54
N THR A 57 5.33 -0.56 -12.37
CA THR A 57 6.73 -0.85 -12.68
C THR A 57 7.59 -0.79 -11.43
N ASP A 58 7.47 0.25 -10.61
CA ASP A 58 8.22 0.39 -9.37
C ASP A 58 7.89 -0.70 -8.35
N ILE A 59 6.60 -1.03 -8.19
CA ILE A 59 6.09 -2.08 -7.29
C ILE A 59 6.56 -3.48 -7.72
N LEU A 60 6.57 -3.77 -9.03
CA LEU A 60 6.97 -5.08 -9.57
C LEU A 60 8.48 -5.21 -9.77
N ASN A 61 9.22 -4.09 -9.77
CA ASN A 61 10.66 -4.10 -9.90
C ASN A 61 11.30 -4.58 -8.58
N LYS A 62 11.66 -5.87 -8.54
CA LYS A 62 12.34 -6.49 -7.40
C LYS A 62 13.69 -5.86 -7.06
N ASP A 63 14.30 -5.11 -7.96
CA ASP A 63 15.54 -4.37 -7.70
C ASP A 63 15.30 -3.00 -7.08
N PHE A 64 14.05 -2.54 -7.05
CA PHE A 64 13.62 -1.33 -6.37
C PHE A 64 12.83 -1.65 -5.09
N LEU A 65 11.65 -2.26 -5.23
CA LEU A 65 10.78 -2.70 -4.14
C LEU A 65 10.52 -4.20 -4.24
N ASN A 66 11.15 -4.98 -3.36
CA ASN A 66 10.89 -6.42 -3.27
C ASN A 66 9.75 -6.69 -2.28
N ILE A 67 8.51 -6.77 -2.77
CA ILE A 67 7.32 -6.99 -1.92
C ILE A 67 7.38 -8.38 -1.28
N GLN A 68 7.37 -8.40 0.05
CA GLN A 68 7.36 -9.59 0.87
C GLN A 68 5.94 -10.00 1.24
N SER A 69 5.09 -9.01 1.54
CA SER A 69 3.73 -9.26 2.01
C SER A 69 2.83 -8.06 1.73
N VAL A 70 1.53 -8.31 1.70
CA VAL A 70 0.49 -7.29 1.74
C VAL A 70 -0.31 -7.46 3.02
N ILE A 71 -0.59 -6.35 3.69
CA ILE A 71 -1.54 -6.27 4.79
C ILE A 71 -2.80 -5.60 4.23
N PRO A 72 -3.89 -6.36 4.03
CA PRO A 72 -5.16 -5.80 3.59
C PRO A 72 -5.65 -4.74 4.59
N LYS A 73 -6.21 -3.64 4.08
CA LYS A 73 -6.81 -2.58 4.91
C LYS A 73 -7.89 -3.07 5.88
N GLU A 74 -8.55 -4.18 5.55
CA GLU A 74 -9.54 -4.82 6.41
C GLU A 74 -8.91 -5.29 7.73
N LEU A 75 -7.70 -5.85 7.70
CA LEU A 75 -6.98 -6.28 8.90
C LEU A 75 -6.60 -5.10 9.80
N ILE A 76 -6.22 -3.96 9.19
CA ILE A 76 -5.95 -2.73 9.94
C ILE A 76 -7.24 -2.22 10.60
N SER A 77 -8.34 -2.21 9.86
CA SER A 77 -9.65 -1.78 10.37
C SER A 77 -10.12 -2.67 11.52
N GLU A 78 -9.97 -3.98 11.38
CA GLU A 78 -10.27 -4.97 12.42
C GLU A 78 -9.40 -4.75 13.66
N TYR A 79 -8.08 -4.58 13.49
CA TYR A 79 -7.16 -4.29 14.59
C TYR A 79 -7.63 -3.06 15.37
N LEU A 80 -7.95 -1.96 14.70
CA LEU A 80 -8.40 -0.73 15.35
C LEU A 80 -9.71 -0.92 16.12
N ASN A 81 -10.69 -1.61 15.52
CA ASN A 81 -11.97 -1.90 16.16
C ASN A 81 -11.82 -2.80 17.41
N ASN A 82 -10.86 -3.73 17.40
CA ASN A 82 -10.65 -4.67 18.49
C ASN A 82 -9.80 -4.10 19.64
N HIS A 83 -8.94 -3.11 19.38
CA HIS A 83 -7.98 -2.59 20.36
C HIS A 83 -8.38 -1.23 20.96
N TYR A 84 -9.33 -0.51 20.35
CA TYR A 84 -9.72 0.82 20.80
C TYR A 84 -11.22 0.93 21.02
N LYS A 85 -11.61 1.66 22.07
CA LYS A 85 -13.02 2.00 22.31
C LYS A 85 -13.41 3.19 21.44
N LEU A 86 -13.94 2.90 20.26
CA LEU A 86 -14.34 3.92 19.27
C LEU A 86 -15.82 4.29 19.44
N ALA A 87 -16.15 5.56 19.17
CA ALA A 87 -17.56 5.99 19.11
C ALA A 87 -18.30 5.37 17.91
N PHE A 88 -17.57 5.11 16.82
CA PHE A 88 -18.05 4.44 15.62
C PHE A 88 -16.99 3.45 15.12
N PRO A 89 -17.38 2.30 14.54
CA PRO A 89 -16.42 1.34 14.01
C PRO A 89 -15.70 1.91 12.78
N VAL A 90 -14.41 1.62 12.65
CA VAL A 90 -13.65 1.82 11.42
C VAL A 90 -14.18 0.85 10.38
N LYS A 91 -14.50 1.36 9.18
CA LYS A 91 -14.93 0.56 8.04
C LYS A 91 -13.90 0.71 6.92
N ALA A 92 -13.38 -0.42 6.45
CA ALA A 92 -12.70 -0.46 5.18
C ALA A 92 -13.73 -0.23 4.06
N HIS A 93 -13.40 0.66 3.12
CA HIS A 93 -14.13 0.77 1.87
C HIS A 93 -13.14 0.78 0.72
N ASP A 94 -13.54 0.18 -0.40
CA ASP A 94 -12.86 0.41 -1.66
C ASP A 94 -13.22 1.84 -2.12
N GLY A 95 -12.20 2.68 -2.30
CA GLY A 95 -12.41 3.99 -2.90
C GLY A 95 -12.91 3.86 -4.35
N PHE A 96 -13.15 4.99 -5.02
CA PHE A 96 -13.62 4.98 -6.41
C PHE A 96 -12.51 4.70 -7.44
N HIS A 97 -11.27 4.50 -6.99
CA HIS A 97 -10.09 4.35 -7.84
C HIS A 97 -9.60 2.91 -7.80
N GLU A 98 -9.85 2.16 -8.87
CA GLU A 98 -9.31 0.80 -9.01
C GLU A 98 -7.83 0.82 -9.38
N LEU A 99 -7.04 0.05 -8.63
CA LEU A 99 -5.66 -0.27 -8.97
C LEU A 99 -5.64 -1.55 -9.80
N ASN A 100 -5.09 -1.48 -11.02
CA ASN A 100 -4.94 -2.63 -11.91
C ASN A 100 -3.56 -3.29 -11.75
N ILE A 101 -3.13 -3.46 -10.50
CA ILE A 101 -1.84 -4.05 -10.14
C ILE A 101 -2.08 -5.37 -9.42
N VAL A 102 -1.72 -6.46 -10.08
CA VAL A 102 -1.75 -7.81 -9.52
C VAL A 102 -0.32 -8.22 -9.21
N ILE A 103 -0.09 -8.68 -7.99
CA ILE A 103 1.20 -9.19 -7.55
C ILE A 103 1.10 -10.68 -7.23
N GLU A 104 2.22 -11.37 -7.33
CA GLU A 104 2.38 -12.73 -6.84
C GLU A 104 3.05 -12.69 -5.46
N LEU A 105 2.32 -13.14 -4.45
CA LEU A 105 2.88 -13.39 -3.12
C LEU A 105 3.42 -14.82 -3.09
N GLY A 106 4.66 -14.98 -2.60
CA GLY A 106 5.25 -16.28 -2.33
C GLY A 106 4.41 -17.07 -1.33
N GLU A 107 4.54 -18.41 -1.35
CA GLU A 107 3.96 -19.29 -0.34
C GLU A 107 4.57 -19.06 1.05
#